data_AF-A0A4S5JFI6-F1
#
_entry.id   AF-A0A4S5JFI6-F1
#
_cell.length_a   1.000
_cell.length_b   1.000
_cell.length_c   1.000
_cell.angle_alpha   90.00
_cell.angle_beta   90.00
_cell.angle_gamma   90.00
#
_symmetry.space_group_name_H-M   'P 1'
#
loop_
_entity.id
_entity.type
_entity.pdbx_description
1 polymer ?
#
loop_
_entity_poly.entity_id
_entity_poly.type
_entity_poly.pdbx_seq_one_letter_code
_entity_poly.pdbx_strand_id
1 'polypeptide(L)'
;MKEITVDSNPSEAVLKKLGVAHWPTWEKGVSVFPWAFVTTEIAYIIEGECVMTPNDGGPATTFKAGDLVVFPNGYKGTWEVKKALKKQFKHKDGNFVKCALSRFKILKIN
;
A
#
# COMPACT_ATOMS: atom_id res chain seq x y z
N MET A 1 -16.88 -3.10 9.19
CA MET A 1 -15.94 -1.99 8.98
C MET A 1 -14.67 -2.59 8.39
N LYS A 2 -14.10 -2.01 7.34
CA LYS A 2 -12.87 -2.54 6.73
C LYS A 2 -11.70 -1.77 7.31
N GLU A 3 -10.88 -2.44 8.10
CA GLU A 3 -9.79 -1.80 8.82
C GLU A 3 -8.45 -2.22 8.23
N ILE A 4 -7.51 -1.29 8.22
CA ILE A 4 -6.13 -1.58 7.84
C ILE A 4 -5.44 -2.20 9.05
N THR A 5 -4.78 -3.33 8.85
CA THR A 5 -3.95 -3.93 9.89
C THR A 5 -2.53 -3.46 9.71
N VAL A 6 -1.91 -2.92 10.77
CA VAL A 6 -0.51 -2.54 10.80
C VAL A 6 0.19 -3.38 11.85
N ASP A 7 1.19 -4.14 11.42
CA ASP A 7 2.11 -4.86 12.30
C ASP A 7 3.45 -4.14 12.27
N SER A 8 3.78 -3.42 13.34
CA SER A 8 5.02 -2.63 13.43
C SER A 8 6.26 -3.43 13.82
N ASN A 9 6.12 -4.71 14.14
CA ASN A 9 7.26 -5.56 14.47
C ASN A 9 7.05 -6.97 13.90
N PRO A 10 6.95 -7.11 12.56
CA PRO A 10 6.78 -8.41 11.94
C PRO A 10 8.05 -9.23 12.19
N SER A 11 7.89 -10.41 12.79
CA SER A 11 9.03 -11.32 12.99
C SER A 11 9.70 -11.66 11.65
N GLU A 12 11.02 -11.80 11.67
CA GLU A 12 11.80 -12.14 10.46
C GLU A 12 11.33 -13.46 9.82
N ALA A 13 10.88 -14.42 10.65
CA ALA A 13 10.26 -15.66 10.19
C ALA A 13 9.01 -15.44 9.35
N VAL A 14 8.16 -14.46 9.71
CA VAL A 14 6.97 -14.08 8.93
C VAL A 14 7.37 -13.44 7.62
N LEU A 15 8.31 -12.49 7.63
CA LEU A 15 8.80 -11.83 6.41
C LEU A 15 9.41 -12.84 5.43
N LYS A 16 10.19 -13.80 5.93
CA LYS A 16 10.79 -14.88 5.14
C LYS A 16 9.74 -15.85 4.59
N LYS A 17 8.75 -16.23 5.40
CA LYS A 17 7.63 -17.08 4.97
C LYS A 17 6.74 -16.41 3.91
N LEU A 18 6.56 -15.09 4.02
CA LEU A 18 5.84 -14.28 3.03
C LEU A 18 6.66 -14.07 1.75
N GLY A 19 7.97 -14.25 1.81
CA GLY A 19 8.89 -14.07 0.69
C GLY A 19 8.97 -12.61 0.25
N VAL A 20 8.92 -11.66 1.20
CA VAL A 20 8.85 -10.21 0.94
C VAL A 20 9.98 -9.74 0.03
N ALA A 21 11.17 -10.35 0.14
CA ALA A 21 12.32 -10.08 -0.72
C ALA A 21 12.06 -10.29 -2.23
N HIS A 22 11.09 -11.13 -2.60
CA HIS A 22 10.72 -11.40 -4.00
C HIS A 22 9.53 -10.56 -4.48
N TRP A 23 8.96 -9.70 -3.64
CA TRP A 23 7.81 -8.89 -4.02
C TRP A 23 8.24 -7.72 -4.90
N PRO A 24 7.36 -7.27 -5.81
CA PRO A 24 7.60 -6.05 -6.57
C PRO A 24 7.75 -4.87 -5.62
N THR A 25 8.76 -4.04 -5.89
CA THR A 25 9.01 -2.79 -5.17
C THR A 25 8.25 -1.66 -5.85
N TRP A 26 7.61 -0.82 -5.06
CA TRP A 26 6.96 0.39 -5.48
C TRP A 26 7.51 1.59 -4.72
N GLU A 27 7.77 2.66 -5.45
CA GLU A 27 8.38 3.88 -4.94
C GLU A 27 7.57 5.11 -5.36
N LYS A 28 7.39 6.04 -4.43
CA LYS A 28 6.66 7.28 -4.68
C LYS A 28 7.13 8.40 -3.78
N GLY A 29 7.32 9.59 -4.37
CA GLY A 29 7.61 10.80 -3.62
C GLY A 29 6.42 11.33 -2.81
N VAL A 30 6.69 12.35 -2.01
CA VAL A 30 5.68 13.05 -1.20
C VAL A 30 4.54 13.54 -2.09
N SER A 31 3.34 13.00 -1.86
CA SER A 31 2.15 13.29 -2.65
C SER A 31 0.89 12.80 -1.94
N VAL A 32 -0.24 13.43 -2.25
CA VAL A 32 -1.57 13.05 -1.74
C VAL A 32 -2.43 12.65 -2.92
N PHE A 33 -3.05 11.48 -2.87
CA PHE A 33 -3.93 11.01 -3.94
C PHE A 33 -5.02 10.05 -3.43
N PRO A 34 -6.21 10.05 -4.06
CA PRO A 34 -7.25 9.08 -3.74
C PRO A 34 -6.85 7.68 -4.24
N TRP A 35 -7.07 6.66 -3.41
CA TRP A 35 -6.74 5.27 -3.74
C TRP A 35 -7.85 4.30 -3.32
N ALA A 36 -8.05 3.27 -4.13
CA ALA A 36 -9.04 2.23 -3.90
C ALA A 36 -8.41 0.86 -4.13
N PHE A 37 -8.41 0.03 -3.09
CA PHE A 37 -7.94 -1.35 -3.17
C PHE A 37 -9.10 -2.24 -3.62
N VAL A 38 -8.92 -2.93 -4.75
CA VAL A 38 -9.90 -3.86 -5.33
C VAL A 38 -9.62 -5.32 -4.97
N THR A 39 -8.51 -5.58 -4.28
CA THR A 39 -8.04 -6.89 -3.82
C THR A 39 -7.34 -6.68 -2.48
N THR A 40 -7.21 -7.75 -1.70
CA THR A 40 -6.44 -7.69 -0.45
C THR A 40 -4.96 -7.53 -0.79
N GLU A 41 -4.35 -6.41 -0.41
CA GLU A 41 -2.93 -6.11 -0.63
C GLU A 41 -2.19 -6.20 0.70
N ILE A 42 -1.09 -6.94 0.72
CA ILE A 42 -0.13 -6.93 1.82
C ILE A 42 1.05 -6.10 1.36
N ALA A 43 1.41 -5.07 2.12
CA ALA A 43 2.52 -4.19 1.82
C ALA A 43 3.49 -4.14 3.01
N TYR A 44 4.75 -4.43 2.75
CA TYR A 44 5.84 -4.19 3.68
C TYR A 44 6.49 -2.84 3.36
N ILE A 45 6.53 -1.96 4.34
CA ILE A 45 7.10 -0.62 4.17
C ILE A 45 8.59 -0.71 4.47
N ILE A 46 9.41 -0.50 3.44
CA ILE A 46 10.87 -0.53 3.56
C ILE A 46 11.35 0.85 4.05
N GLU A 47 10.80 1.91 3.48
CA GLU A 47 11.20 3.28 3.77
C GLU A 47 10.02 4.23 3.63
N GLY A 48 10.06 5.34 4.37
CA GLY A 48 9.07 6.40 4.29
C GLY A 48 8.01 6.33 5.39
N GLU A 49 7.04 7.23 5.25
CA GLU A 49 5.97 7.44 6.21
C GLU A 49 4.73 7.87 5.45
N CYS A 50 3.62 7.20 5.73
CA CYS A 50 2.37 7.39 5.03
C CYS A 50 1.19 7.38 5.99
N VAL A 51 0.15 8.10 5.60
CA VAL A 51 -1.13 8.14 6.30
C VAL A 51 -2.21 7.77 5.30
N MET A 52 -3.06 6.83 5.69
CA MET A 52 -4.21 6.43 4.91
C MET A 52 -5.48 6.81 5.66
N THR A 53 -6.27 7.71 5.08
CA THR A 53 -7.54 8.16 5.67
C THR A 53 -8.69 7.49 4.93
N PRO A 54 -9.51 6.66 5.59
CA PRO A 54 -10.66 6.01 4.94
C PRO A 54 -11.71 7.05 4.54
N ASN A 55 -12.34 6.84 3.38
CA ASN A 55 -13.37 7.75 2.90
C ASN A 55 -14.71 7.59 3.64
N ASP A 56 -14.88 6.49 4.38
CA ASP A 56 -16.07 6.17 5.18
C ASP A 56 -16.10 6.93 6.52
N GLY A 57 -15.19 7.90 6.74
CA GLY A 57 -15.11 8.70 7.97
C GLY A 57 -14.46 7.99 9.17
N GLY A 58 -13.84 6.83 8.94
CA GLY A 58 -13.08 6.11 9.96
C GLY A 58 -11.75 6.78 10.35
N PRO A 59 -11.04 6.22 11.35
CA PRO A 59 -9.76 6.76 11.79
C PRO A 59 -8.69 6.64 10.71
N ALA A 60 -7.84 7.65 10.59
CA ALA A 60 -6.67 7.59 9.73
C ALA A 60 -5.63 6.59 10.27
N THR A 61 -5.08 5.76 9.39
CA THR A 61 -4.06 4.77 9.74
C THR A 61 -2.70 5.27 9.26
N THR A 62 -1.78 5.45 10.20
CA THR A 62 -0.39 5.85 9.90
C THR A 62 0.50 4.62 9.95
N PHE A 63 1.42 4.51 8.98
CA PHE A 63 2.41 3.45 8.92
C PHE A 63 3.74 3.99 8.37
N LYS A 64 4.84 3.40 8.82
CA LYS A 64 6.21 3.84 8.57
C LYS A 64 7.11 2.67 8.18
N ALA A 65 8.35 2.98 7.81
CA ALA A 65 9.40 2.01 7.57
C ALA A 65 9.49 0.93 8.68
N GLY A 66 9.51 -0.34 8.27
CA GLY A 66 9.50 -1.51 9.15
C GLY A 66 8.11 -2.12 9.37
N ASP A 67 7.04 -1.40 9.05
CA ASP A 67 5.68 -1.89 9.27
C ASP A 67 5.21 -2.83 8.14
N LEU A 68 4.54 -3.91 8.51
CA LEU A 68 3.79 -4.77 7.60
C LEU A 68 2.31 -4.40 7.65
N VAL A 69 1.80 -3.89 6.53
CA VAL A 69 0.45 -3.34 6.41
C VAL A 69 -0.41 -4.27 5.55
N VAL A 70 -1.62 -4.55 6.00
CA VAL A 70 -2.61 -5.33 5.24
C VAL A 70 -3.81 -4.44 4.92
N PHE A 71 -4.03 -4.23 3.63
CA PHE A 71 -5.17 -3.50 3.10
C PHE A 71 -6.27 -4.49 2.68
N PRO A 72 -7.47 -4.44 3.29
CA PRO A 72 -8.56 -5.34 2.94
C PRO A 72 -9.16 -5.01 1.56
N ASN A 73 -9.67 -6.03 0.88
CA ASN A 73 -10.37 -5.85 -0.40
C ASN A 73 -11.54 -4.85 -0.27
N GLY A 74 -11.58 -3.87 -1.18
CA GLY A 74 -12.61 -2.85 -1.28
C GLY A 74 -12.43 -1.72 -0.28
N TYR A 75 -11.23 -1.55 0.28
CA TYR A 75 -10.84 -0.36 1.04
C TYR A 75 -10.70 0.84 0.10
N LYS A 76 -11.24 2.00 0.49
CA LYS A 76 -11.16 3.25 -0.27
C LYS A 76 -10.81 4.40 0.66
N GLY A 77 -9.87 5.23 0.25
CA GLY A 77 -9.42 6.35 1.05
C GLY A 77 -8.46 7.27 0.33
N THR A 78 -7.97 8.24 1.07
CA THR A 78 -6.92 9.15 0.64
C THR A 78 -5.59 8.64 1.15
N TRP A 79 -4.65 8.42 0.23
CA TRP A 79 -3.27 8.10 0.56
C TRP A 79 -2.46 9.39 0.60
N GLU A 80 -1.91 9.71 1.77
CA GLU A 80 -0.97 10.80 1.98
C GLU A 80 0.43 10.23 2.23
N VAL A 81 1.35 10.50 1.31
CA VAL A 81 2.76 10.14 1.42
C VAL A 81 3.50 11.31 2.05
N LYS A 82 3.84 11.23 3.34
CA LYS A 82 4.54 12.31 4.07
C LYS A 82 6.04 12.34 3.79
N LYS A 83 6.64 11.16 3.63
CA LYS A 83 8.04 10.96 3.24
C LYS A 83 8.10 10.00 2.07
N ALA A 84 9.14 10.12 1.24
CA ALA A 84 9.34 9.23 0.09
C ALA A 84 9.11 7.76 0.49
N LEU A 85 8.07 7.17 -0.08
CA LEU A 85 7.59 5.85 0.27
C LEU A 85 8.27 4.83 -0.62
N LYS A 86 8.88 3.83 0.01
CA LYS A 86 9.36 2.60 -0.62
C LYS A 86 8.69 1.43 0.05
N LYS A 87 7.88 0.68 -0.71
CA LYS A 87 7.18 -0.51 -0.20
C LYS A 87 7.32 -1.70 -1.14
N GLN A 88 7.36 -2.88 -0.57
CA GLN A 88 7.18 -4.14 -1.27
C GLN A 88 5.77 -4.61 -1.06
N PHE A 89 5.04 -4.98 -2.11
CA PHE A 89 3.63 -5.31 -1.99
C PHE A 89 3.27 -6.59 -2.74
N LYS A 90 2.25 -7.29 -2.24
CA LYS A 90 1.71 -8.51 -2.84
C LYS A 90 0.20 -8.53 -2.70
N HIS A 91 -0.48 -8.82 -3.79
CA HIS A 91 -1.93 -9.03 -3.78
C HIS A 91 -2.23 -10.50 -3.45
N LYS A 92 -3.17 -10.73 -2.52
CA LYS A 92 -3.83 -12.01 -2.28
C LYS A 92 -5.19 -11.99 -3.00
N ASP A 93 -5.47 -13.09 -3.69
CA ASP A 93 -6.64 -13.33 -4.56
C ASP A 93 -6.65 -12.59 -5.90
N GLY A 94 -6.72 -13.39 -6.97
CA GLY A 94 -6.35 -13.02 -8.32
C GLY A 94 -7.40 -12.21 -9.06
N ASN A 95 -6.95 -11.08 -9.60
CA ASN A 95 -7.09 -10.79 -11.03
C ASN A 95 -5.92 -9.87 -11.41
N PHE A 96 -4.84 -10.47 -11.95
CA PHE A 96 -3.55 -9.87 -12.29
C PHE A 96 -3.62 -8.70 -13.32
N VAL A 97 -4.82 -8.26 -13.71
CA VAL A 97 -5.05 -7.50 -14.95
C VAL A 97 -5.14 -5.97 -14.74
N LYS A 98 -5.17 -5.41 -13.52
CA LYS A 98 -5.37 -3.95 -13.34
C LYS A 98 -4.19 -3.11 -12.83
N CYS A 99 -3.20 -3.65 -12.14
CA CYS A 99 -2.07 -2.82 -11.65
C CYS A 99 -1.08 -2.37 -12.75
N ALA A 100 -1.17 -2.91 -13.98
CA ALA A 100 -0.35 -2.45 -15.10
C ALA A 100 -0.84 -1.14 -15.75
N LEU A 101 -2.09 -0.71 -15.51
CA LEU A 101 -2.71 0.40 -16.27
C LEU A 101 -2.44 1.80 -15.70
N SER A 102 -1.88 1.94 -14.49
CA SER A 102 -1.55 3.26 -13.94
C SER A 102 -0.28 3.89 -14.55
N ARG A 103 0.46 3.16 -15.40
CA ARG A 103 1.60 3.68 -16.18
C ARG A 103 1.21 4.37 -17.49
N PHE A 104 -0.07 4.40 -17.89
CA PHE A 104 -0.50 4.87 -19.22
C PHE A 104 -1.38 6.13 -19.25
N LYS A 105 -1.32 7.00 -18.23
CA LYS A 105 -2.00 8.31 -18.30
C LYS A 105 -1.17 9.46 -17.72
N ILE A 106 0.02 9.66 -18.27
CA ILE A 106 0.65 10.98 -18.38
C ILE A 106 1.09 11.14 -19.83
N LEU A 107 0.13 11.21 -20.76
CA LEU A 107 0.36 11.93 -22.01
C LEU A 107 -0.41 13.24 -21.89
N LYS A 108 0.37 14.32 -21.70
CA LYS A 108 -0.06 15.69 -21.96
C LYS A 108 -0.64 15.75 -23.38
N ILE A 109 -1.87 16.23 -23.50
CA ILE A 109 -2.35 16.92 -24.70
C ILE A 109 -3.01 18.19 -24.20
N ASN A 110 -2.29 19.30 -24.30
CA ASN A 110 -2.82 20.56 -24.83
C ASN A 110 -1.64 21.38 -25.34
#